data_AF-A0AA48GM96-F1
#
_entry.id   AF-A0AA48GM96-F1
#
_cell.length_a   1.000
_cell.length_b   1.000
_cell.length_c   1.000
_cell.angle_alpha   90.00
_cell.angle_beta   90.00
_cell.angle_gamma   90.00
#
_symmetry.space_group_name_H-M   'P 1'
#
loop_
_entity.id
_entity.type
_entity.pdbx_description
1 polymer ?
#
loop_
_entity_poly.entity_id
_entity_poly.type
_entity_poly.pdbx_seq_one_letter_code
_entity_poly.pdbx_strand_id
1 'polypeptide(L)'
;MPKPFPWLTGLAFLVLVGCGGKPAPPATFSQVTLEGPANAMPKPGAAVLLEVKVVDTGEETFDRTFQWFKDGEEIPGAAGRTLLLDPVTPLDGGSYQVRVSGGPFVVTTKPYELLPVDNAWVVTSVEDDGPGTLREMLRAAEAFKGDVGIRFRLPEDRPWIIHLKDDLPPIRTKVTLLGPAGGALTVDGGGAHRPFAVDGGDVVLDGFTVANGLAKGGDALGGGGGAAGMGGGLFINDGKVALRHMVFRANSAIGGNSAPGGDGENGGGGGVGGDSPSQGGAGADGGWLKGKGGYGDLNGVGTSDMGGGPAVDGDGAGGGAARGGLPKDPVSLWADDLEGGSATYGGGGGFSVGPLGGGGEGAFGGGGGSSGGSASGLFLPGAAGGAGGVFGGDGVPGDGVTGGMGGAGGGMGGAVFLRGGDLSFLGCTFTGNRALGGTGGEPGMGKGGAVFIYRYDDKDPQSDAFAKALSTQVFQDNLASDVVEEPAFDNNDYYIAQSILANRRLGSAQDLLYRIYKLDLAMGLRRRAF
;
A
#
# COMPACT_ATOMS: atom_id res chain seq x y z
N MET A 1 4.87 15.30 -120.50
CA MET A 1 4.54 14.14 -121.37
C MET A 1 5.78 13.26 -121.46
N PRO A 2 5.72 11.93 -121.59
CA PRO A 2 4.82 10.87 -121.07
C PRO A 2 5.63 9.97 -120.06
N LYS A 3 5.17 8.92 -119.37
CA LYS A 3 3.89 8.24 -119.11
C LYS A 3 4.11 7.34 -117.86
N PRO A 4 3.02 6.82 -117.26
CA PRO A 4 2.90 6.38 -115.88
C PRO A 4 3.18 4.89 -115.71
N PHE A 5 3.36 4.38 -114.48
CA PHE A 5 2.93 3.02 -114.15
C PHE A 5 2.57 2.85 -112.65
N PRO A 6 1.56 2.03 -112.31
CA PRO A 6 0.91 2.01 -110.99
C PRO A 6 1.13 0.71 -110.18
N TRP A 7 0.34 0.59 -109.08
CA TRP A 7 -0.18 -0.55 -108.30
C TRP A 7 0.71 -1.38 -107.34
N LEU A 8 0.42 -1.16 -106.04
CA LEU A 8 0.39 -2.05 -104.87
C LEU A 8 1.12 -3.41 -104.93
N THR A 9 2.11 -3.58 -104.04
CA THR A 9 2.36 -4.80 -103.23
C THR A 9 3.16 -4.35 -101.98
N GLY A 10 2.71 -4.61 -100.76
CA GLY A 10 3.05 -5.83 -100.02
C GLY A 10 4.10 -5.52 -98.94
N LEU A 11 3.67 -5.30 -97.69
CA LEU A 11 4.56 -5.23 -96.53
C LEU A 11 5.33 -6.55 -96.37
N ALA A 12 6.66 -6.50 -96.27
CA ALA A 12 7.42 -7.48 -95.48
C ALA A 12 8.84 -6.99 -95.15
N PHE A 13 9.05 -6.84 -93.84
CA PHE A 13 10.19 -7.30 -93.06
C PHE A 13 11.60 -6.81 -93.42
N LEU A 14 12.02 -5.77 -92.68
CA LEU A 14 13.41 -5.51 -92.35
C LEU A 14 13.88 -6.57 -91.32
N VAL A 15 14.72 -7.51 -91.75
CA VAL A 15 15.54 -8.31 -90.85
C VAL A 15 16.77 -7.48 -90.50
N LEU A 16 16.79 -6.91 -89.30
CA LEU A 16 18.00 -6.45 -88.63
C LEU A 16 18.35 -7.50 -87.57
N VAL A 17 19.50 -8.14 -87.76
CA VAL A 17 20.16 -8.95 -86.75
C VAL A 17 20.56 -8.03 -85.60
N GLY A 18 19.90 -8.18 -84.46
CA GLY A 18 20.24 -7.56 -83.19
C GLY A 18 20.58 -8.65 -82.16
N CYS A 19 21.78 -8.54 -81.61
CA CYS A 19 22.46 -9.35 -80.60
C CYS A 19 21.56 -10.11 -79.60
N GLY A 20 22.03 -11.31 -79.22
CA GLY A 20 21.41 -12.20 -78.25
C GLY A 20 20.91 -11.49 -77.00
N GLY A 21 19.72 -11.88 -76.56
CA GLY A 21 19.18 -11.51 -75.26
C GLY A 21 20.24 -11.79 -74.22
N LYS A 22 20.75 -10.72 -73.61
CA LYS A 22 21.57 -10.79 -72.40
C LYS A 22 20.81 -11.73 -71.45
N PRO A 23 21.38 -12.85 -70.96
CA PRO A 23 20.66 -13.71 -70.03
C PRO A 23 20.16 -12.82 -68.89
N ALA A 24 18.88 -12.94 -68.56
CA ALA A 24 18.30 -12.21 -67.44
C ALA A 24 19.24 -12.39 -66.23
N PRO A 25 19.58 -11.30 -65.51
CA PRO A 25 20.48 -11.41 -64.38
C PRO A 25 19.95 -12.50 -63.45
N PRO A 26 20.79 -13.48 -63.05
CA PRO A 26 20.35 -14.60 -62.24
C PRO A 26 19.69 -14.05 -60.99
N ALA A 27 18.51 -14.56 -60.66
CA ALA A 27 17.77 -14.02 -59.52
C ALA A 27 18.58 -14.22 -58.24
N THR A 28 18.68 -13.21 -57.39
CA THR A 28 19.34 -13.32 -56.09
C THR A 28 18.52 -12.64 -55.00
N PHE A 29 18.64 -13.13 -53.76
CA PHE A 29 18.14 -12.43 -52.59
C PHE A 29 19.06 -11.23 -52.31
N SER A 30 18.69 -10.06 -52.80
CA SER A 30 19.50 -8.85 -52.62
C SER A 30 19.49 -8.35 -51.18
N GLN A 31 18.38 -8.57 -50.47
CA GLN A 31 18.23 -8.23 -49.06
C GLN A 31 17.18 -9.13 -48.40
N VAL A 32 17.52 -9.71 -47.24
CA VAL A 32 16.59 -10.42 -46.36
C VAL A 32 16.68 -9.77 -44.99
N THR A 33 15.60 -9.12 -44.54
CA THR A 33 15.52 -8.43 -43.25
C THR A 33 14.37 -8.98 -42.42
N LEU A 34 14.64 -9.10 -41.12
CA LEU A 34 13.63 -9.43 -40.11
C LEU A 34 13.14 -8.12 -39.49
N GLU A 35 11.83 -7.90 -39.52
CA GLU A 35 11.17 -6.72 -38.98
C GLU A 35 10.19 -7.09 -37.86
N GLY A 36 9.95 -6.14 -36.97
CA GLY A 36 9.01 -6.26 -35.85
C GLY A 36 8.67 -4.88 -35.30
N PRO A 37 7.77 -4.78 -34.30
CA PRO A 37 7.42 -3.50 -33.69
C PRO A 37 8.66 -2.77 -33.17
N ALA A 38 8.66 -1.43 -33.26
CA ALA A 38 9.81 -0.58 -32.93
C ALA A 38 10.17 -0.51 -31.44
N ASN A 39 9.61 -1.39 -30.61
CA ASN A 39 9.84 -1.48 -29.17
C ASN A 39 10.04 -2.96 -28.80
N ALA A 40 11.28 -3.41 -28.70
CA ALA A 40 11.69 -4.79 -28.38
C ALA A 40 11.37 -5.22 -26.92
N MET A 41 10.43 -4.54 -26.27
CA MET A 41 10.02 -4.76 -24.88
C MET A 41 8.49 -4.87 -24.78
N PRO A 42 7.89 -5.94 -25.32
CA PRO A 42 6.45 -6.16 -25.28
C PRO A 42 5.95 -6.40 -23.84
N LYS A 43 4.74 -5.92 -23.54
CA LYS A 43 4.06 -6.19 -22.26
C LYS A 43 3.63 -7.68 -22.21
N PRO A 44 3.64 -8.35 -21.05
CA PRO A 44 3.05 -9.68 -20.92
C PRO A 44 1.60 -9.70 -21.41
N GLY A 45 1.23 -10.74 -22.18
CA GLY A 45 -0.12 -10.85 -22.76
C GLY A 45 -0.37 -10.01 -24.01
N ALA A 46 0.61 -9.21 -24.48
CA ALA A 46 0.53 -8.58 -25.78
C ALA A 46 0.84 -9.58 -26.91
N ALA A 47 0.37 -9.29 -28.12
CA ALA A 47 0.76 -9.98 -29.33
C ALA A 47 1.99 -9.30 -29.98
N VAL A 48 2.99 -10.09 -30.37
CA VAL A 48 4.14 -9.63 -31.18
C VAL A 48 4.18 -10.40 -32.48
N LEU A 49 4.24 -9.66 -33.59
CA LEU A 49 4.39 -10.21 -34.93
C LEU A 49 5.78 -9.86 -35.46
N LEU A 50 6.57 -10.87 -35.76
CA LEU A 50 7.82 -10.73 -36.51
C LEU A 50 7.56 -11.10 -37.98
N GLU A 51 8.05 -10.28 -38.91
CA GLU A 51 7.82 -10.46 -40.34
C GLU A 51 9.14 -10.46 -41.12
N VAL A 52 9.26 -11.39 -42.06
CA VAL A 52 10.41 -11.48 -42.97
C VAL A 52 10.15 -10.69 -44.23
N LYS A 53 10.96 -9.65 -44.47
CA LYS A 53 11.01 -8.96 -45.76
C LYS A 53 12.15 -9.50 -46.62
N VAL A 54 11.79 -9.87 -47.85
CA VAL A 54 12.72 -10.37 -48.87
C VAL A 54 12.62 -9.45 -50.08
N VAL A 55 13.76 -8.90 -50.50
CA VAL A 55 13.88 -8.10 -51.72
C VAL A 55 14.61 -8.92 -52.77
N ASP A 56 13.89 -9.30 -53.82
CA ASP A 56 14.48 -10.02 -54.95
C ASP A 56 15.11 -9.05 -55.95
N THR A 57 16.10 -9.54 -56.66
CA THR A 57 16.61 -8.94 -57.89
C THR A 57 16.58 -9.99 -58.98
N GLY A 58 16.25 -9.60 -60.22
CA GLY A 58 16.04 -10.54 -61.35
C GLY A 58 14.57 -10.86 -61.61
N GLU A 59 14.31 -11.61 -62.68
CA GLU A 59 12.94 -11.93 -63.16
C GLU A 59 12.45 -13.33 -62.75
N GLU A 60 13.32 -14.16 -62.16
CA GLU A 60 12.96 -15.52 -61.72
C GLU A 60 12.38 -15.50 -60.29
N THR A 61 11.26 -16.19 -60.10
CA THR A 61 10.65 -16.41 -58.78
C THR A 61 10.93 -17.84 -58.31
N PHE A 62 11.37 -17.99 -57.05
CA PHE A 62 11.56 -19.29 -56.42
C PHE A 62 10.50 -19.53 -55.35
N ASP A 63 10.04 -20.77 -55.21
CA ASP A 63 9.32 -21.20 -54.01
C ASP A 63 10.24 -21.04 -52.80
N ARG A 64 9.73 -20.37 -51.77
CA ARG A 64 10.50 -20.04 -50.57
C ARG A 64 10.07 -20.91 -49.40
N THR A 65 11.05 -21.43 -48.69
CA THR A 65 10.84 -22.06 -47.38
C THR A 65 11.46 -21.19 -46.30
N PHE A 66 10.78 -21.14 -45.15
CA PHE A 66 11.23 -20.42 -43.97
C PHE A 66 11.43 -21.43 -42.86
N GLN A 67 12.46 -21.22 -42.05
CA GLN A 67 12.66 -21.94 -40.80
C GLN A 67 13.09 -20.94 -39.73
N TRP A 68 12.30 -20.84 -38.67
CA TRP A 68 12.60 -19.94 -37.56
C TRP A 68 13.47 -20.62 -36.51
N PHE A 69 14.32 -19.81 -35.88
CA PHE A 69 15.21 -20.18 -34.80
C PHE A 69 15.08 -19.19 -33.64
N LYS A 70 15.15 -19.71 -32.41
CA LYS A 70 15.26 -18.95 -31.17
C LYS A 70 16.54 -19.37 -30.46
N ASP A 71 17.42 -18.41 -30.16
CA ASP A 71 18.69 -18.66 -29.46
C ASP A 71 19.56 -19.75 -30.13
N GLY A 72 19.43 -19.90 -31.44
CA GLY A 72 20.12 -20.91 -32.25
C GLY A 72 19.41 -22.26 -32.34
N GLU A 73 18.35 -22.50 -31.57
CA GLU A 73 17.52 -23.71 -31.65
C GLU A 73 16.34 -23.53 -32.60
N GLU A 74 15.98 -24.59 -33.31
CA GLU A 74 14.87 -24.58 -34.27
C GLU A 74 13.53 -24.48 -33.54
N ILE A 75 12.65 -23.57 -33.99
CA ILE A 75 11.27 -23.50 -33.51
C ILE A 75 10.42 -24.49 -34.35
N PRO A 76 9.96 -25.62 -33.79
CA PRO A 76 9.29 -26.64 -34.58
C PRO A 76 7.98 -26.12 -35.20
N GLY A 77 7.79 -26.37 -36.50
CA GLY A 77 6.57 -26.00 -37.23
C GLY A 77 6.46 -24.53 -37.64
N ALA A 78 7.41 -23.69 -37.24
CA ALA A 78 7.48 -22.30 -37.68
C ALA A 78 8.08 -22.22 -39.10
N ALA A 79 7.24 -22.38 -40.12
CA ALA A 79 7.62 -22.35 -41.54
C ALA A 79 7.01 -21.18 -42.34
N GLY A 80 6.35 -20.25 -41.64
CA GLY A 80 5.71 -19.08 -42.24
C GLY A 80 6.66 -17.90 -42.48
N ARG A 81 6.21 -16.94 -43.30
CA ARG A 81 6.86 -15.62 -43.44
C ARG A 81 6.74 -14.75 -42.19
N THR A 82 5.89 -15.15 -41.25
CA THR A 82 5.64 -14.46 -40.00
C THR A 82 5.78 -15.43 -38.83
N LEU A 83 6.16 -14.90 -37.68
CA LEU A 83 6.10 -15.57 -36.39
C LEU A 83 5.23 -14.72 -35.46
N LEU A 84 4.11 -15.29 -35.01
CA LEU A 84 3.20 -14.66 -34.05
C LEU A 84 3.46 -15.23 -32.66
N LEU A 85 3.79 -14.35 -31.73
CA LEU A 85 3.87 -14.64 -30.30
C LEU A 85 2.61 -14.03 -29.65
N ASP A 86 1.63 -14.87 -29.32
CA ASP A 86 0.37 -14.43 -28.71
C ASP A 86 -0.22 -15.54 -27.81
N PRO A 87 -0.24 -15.37 -26.48
CA PRO A 87 0.31 -14.23 -25.72
C PRO A 87 1.83 -14.30 -25.57
N VAL A 88 2.51 -13.15 -25.55
CA VAL A 88 3.92 -13.10 -25.13
C VAL A 88 4.05 -13.41 -23.63
N THR A 89 4.97 -14.32 -23.32
CA THR A 89 5.36 -14.77 -21.98
C THR A 89 6.83 -14.44 -21.67
N PRO A 90 7.26 -14.49 -20.40
CA PRO A 90 8.66 -14.26 -20.03
C PRO A 90 9.66 -15.23 -20.69
N LEU A 91 9.20 -16.41 -21.11
CA LEU A 91 10.02 -17.41 -21.80
C LEU A 91 10.27 -17.08 -23.27
N ASP A 92 9.57 -16.10 -23.84
CA ASP A 92 9.73 -15.72 -25.24
C ASP A 92 10.92 -14.78 -25.48
N GLY A 93 11.52 -14.22 -24.43
CA GLY A 93 12.77 -13.45 -24.57
C GLY A 93 13.89 -14.28 -25.19
N GLY A 94 14.63 -13.70 -26.15
CA GLY A 94 15.73 -14.34 -26.87
C GLY A 94 16.02 -13.71 -28.23
N SER A 95 17.05 -14.24 -28.89
CA SER A 95 17.47 -13.83 -30.23
C SER A 95 16.72 -14.64 -31.29
N TYR A 96 15.93 -13.97 -32.14
CA TYR A 96 15.18 -14.60 -33.22
C TYR A 96 15.89 -14.45 -34.56
N GLN A 97 15.98 -15.55 -35.30
CA GLN A 97 16.49 -15.57 -36.67
C GLN A 97 15.58 -16.40 -37.55
N VAL A 98 15.58 -16.09 -38.85
CA VAL A 98 14.92 -16.92 -39.85
C VAL A 98 15.93 -17.30 -40.92
N ARG A 99 15.91 -18.57 -41.31
CA ARG A 99 16.57 -19.06 -42.52
C ARG A 99 15.57 -19.09 -43.65
N VAL A 100 15.87 -18.38 -44.74
CA VAL A 100 15.08 -18.35 -45.97
C VAL A 100 15.83 -19.14 -47.03
N SER A 101 15.18 -20.14 -47.62
CA SER A 101 15.75 -20.93 -48.73
C SER A 101 14.86 -20.81 -49.97
N GLY A 102 15.46 -20.73 -51.16
CA GLY A 102 14.74 -20.75 -52.43
C GLY A 102 15.71 -20.92 -53.60
N GLY A 103 15.43 -21.88 -54.49
CA GLY A 103 16.38 -22.27 -55.53
C GLY A 103 17.74 -22.65 -54.95
N PRO A 104 18.87 -22.13 -55.48
CA PRO A 104 20.21 -22.38 -54.93
C PRO A 104 20.58 -21.50 -53.72
N PHE A 105 19.69 -20.61 -53.26
CA PHE A 105 20.01 -19.61 -52.24
C PHE A 105 19.52 -20.02 -50.85
N VAL A 106 20.37 -19.80 -49.86
CA VAL A 106 20.05 -19.93 -48.43
C VAL A 106 20.61 -18.72 -47.70
N VAL A 107 19.76 -17.92 -47.07
CA VAL A 107 20.15 -16.71 -46.32
C VAL A 107 19.54 -16.78 -44.93
N THR A 108 20.35 -16.50 -43.91
CA THR A 108 19.87 -16.32 -42.52
C THR A 108 19.88 -14.84 -42.19
N THR A 109 18.81 -14.34 -41.58
CA THR A 109 18.73 -12.92 -41.20
C THR A 109 19.73 -12.58 -40.09
N LYS A 110 20.01 -11.27 -39.95
CA LYS A 110 20.54 -10.77 -38.68
C LYS A 110 19.56 -11.10 -37.55
N PRO A 111 20.04 -11.37 -36.33
CA PRO A 111 19.20 -11.53 -35.16
C PRO A 111 18.25 -10.34 -34.97
N TYR A 112 16.99 -10.64 -34.70
CA TYR A 112 16.07 -9.72 -34.06
C TYR A 112 16.09 -10.04 -32.57
N GLU A 113 16.68 -9.15 -31.78
CA GLU A 113 16.77 -9.30 -30.33
C GLU A 113 15.40 -8.98 -29.71
N LEU A 114 14.70 -10.01 -29.24
CA LEU A 114 13.59 -9.80 -28.32
C LEU A 114 14.18 -9.83 -26.92
N LEU A 115 14.25 -8.65 -26.27
CA LEU A 115 14.79 -8.59 -24.92
C LEU A 115 14.02 -9.57 -24.02
N PRO A 116 14.67 -10.19 -23.01
CA PRO A 116 13.94 -10.82 -21.93
C PRO A 116 12.83 -9.86 -21.52
N VAL A 117 11.59 -10.35 -21.41
CA VAL A 117 10.55 -9.61 -20.71
C VAL A 117 11.00 -9.56 -19.25
N ASP A 118 11.95 -8.68 -18.97
CA ASP A 118 12.48 -8.44 -17.65
C ASP A 118 11.28 -7.81 -16.93
N ASN A 119 10.65 -8.59 -16.05
CA ASN A 119 9.46 -8.26 -15.26
C ASN A 119 9.64 -7.03 -14.34
N ALA A 120 10.69 -6.23 -14.54
CA ALA A 120 10.96 -5.03 -13.80
C ALA A 120 10.36 -3.82 -14.50
N TRP A 121 9.19 -3.42 -14.04
CA TRP A 121 8.66 -2.09 -14.27
C TRP A 121 9.66 -1.08 -13.72
N VAL A 122 9.95 -0.02 -14.48
CA VAL A 122 11.06 0.88 -14.15
C VAL A 122 10.52 2.26 -13.78
N VAL A 123 10.82 2.69 -12.56
CA VAL A 123 10.63 4.07 -12.13
C VAL A 123 11.78 4.91 -12.68
N THR A 124 11.45 5.94 -13.44
CA THR A 124 12.39 6.84 -14.11
C THR A 124 12.33 8.29 -13.60
N SER A 125 11.34 8.60 -12.75
CA SER A 125 11.12 9.93 -12.20
C SER A 125 11.08 9.91 -10.68
N VAL A 126 11.62 10.96 -10.07
CA VAL A 126 11.52 11.23 -8.62
C VAL A 126 10.29 12.06 -8.25
N GLU A 127 9.49 12.48 -9.25
CA GLU A 127 8.25 13.20 -9.01
C GLU A 127 7.22 12.32 -8.27
N ASP A 128 6.30 12.96 -7.56
CA ASP A 128 5.26 12.29 -6.78
C ASP A 128 4.23 11.54 -7.63
N ASP A 129 3.82 12.11 -8.77
CA ASP A 129 2.82 11.56 -9.68
C ASP A 129 3.16 11.91 -11.14
N GLY A 130 2.50 11.22 -12.06
CA GLY A 130 2.70 11.36 -13.50
C GLY A 130 3.62 10.27 -14.08
N PRO A 131 3.96 10.40 -15.37
CA PRO A 131 4.67 9.36 -16.11
C PRO A 131 6.02 8.96 -15.49
N GLY A 132 6.25 7.66 -15.34
CA GLY A 132 7.50 7.08 -14.86
C GLY A 132 7.72 7.20 -13.34
N THR A 133 6.70 7.59 -12.57
CA THR A 133 6.78 7.73 -11.11
C THR A 133 6.48 6.42 -10.39
N LEU A 134 6.92 6.30 -9.13
CA LEU A 134 6.57 5.15 -8.28
C LEU A 134 5.05 5.02 -8.10
N ARG A 135 4.34 6.13 -7.91
CA ARG A 135 2.90 6.16 -7.72
C ARG A 135 2.15 5.59 -8.92
N GLU A 136 2.54 5.99 -10.14
CA GLU A 136 1.96 5.43 -11.37
C GLU A 136 2.18 3.91 -11.45
N MET A 137 3.40 3.44 -11.15
CA MET A 137 3.73 2.01 -11.19
C MET A 137 2.91 1.20 -10.18
N LEU A 138 2.71 1.71 -8.96
CA LEU A 138 1.86 1.05 -7.95
C LEU A 138 0.39 1.01 -8.38
N ARG A 139 -0.17 2.09 -8.93
CA ARG A 139 -1.54 2.10 -9.48
C ARG A 139 -1.70 1.08 -10.60
N ALA A 140 -0.73 0.99 -11.49
CA ALA A 140 -0.78 0.05 -12.61
C ALA A 140 -0.59 -1.40 -12.15
N ALA A 141 0.19 -1.67 -11.09
CA ALA A 141 0.35 -3.01 -10.53
C ALA A 141 -0.98 -3.57 -9.99
N GLU A 142 -1.75 -2.71 -9.31
CA GLU A 142 -3.08 -3.06 -8.81
C GLU A 142 -4.07 -3.43 -9.93
N ALA A 143 -3.95 -2.79 -11.10
CA ALA A 143 -4.75 -3.14 -12.27
C ALA A 143 -4.30 -4.45 -12.94
N PHE A 144 -3.00 -4.77 -12.88
CA PHE A 144 -2.42 -5.95 -13.53
C PHE A 144 -2.73 -7.27 -12.80
N LYS A 145 -2.83 -7.25 -11.46
CA LYS A 145 -3.16 -8.41 -10.60
C LYS A 145 -2.25 -9.65 -10.75
N GLY A 146 -1.08 -9.50 -11.39
CA GLY A 146 -0.03 -10.51 -11.48
C GLY A 146 1.21 -10.13 -10.67
N ASP A 147 2.26 -10.95 -10.78
CA ASP A 147 3.55 -10.69 -10.11
C ASP A 147 4.27 -9.52 -10.78
N VAL A 148 4.50 -8.43 -10.05
CA VAL A 148 5.16 -7.22 -10.56
C VAL A 148 6.50 -7.01 -9.86
N GLY A 149 7.59 -6.96 -10.62
CA GLY A 149 8.85 -6.41 -10.14
C GLY A 149 8.93 -4.92 -10.48
N ILE A 150 9.36 -4.08 -9.55
CA ILE A 150 9.61 -2.65 -9.78
C ILE A 150 11.06 -2.35 -9.42
N ARG A 151 11.79 -1.70 -10.33
CA ARG A 151 13.18 -1.27 -10.16
C ARG A 151 13.29 0.23 -10.44
N PHE A 152 14.36 0.86 -9.97
CA PHE A 152 14.63 2.28 -10.20
C PHE A 152 15.74 2.48 -11.24
N ARG A 153 15.47 3.30 -12.26
CA ARG A 153 16.46 3.85 -13.20
C ARG A 153 16.28 5.35 -13.24
N LEU A 154 16.72 5.99 -12.17
CA LEU A 154 16.57 7.42 -11.95
C LEU A 154 17.72 8.21 -12.64
N PRO A 155 17.55 9.52 -12.88
CA PRO A 155 18.57 10.39 -13.45
C PRO A 155 19.88 10.37 -12.64
N GLU A 156 20.99 10.84 -13.23
CA GLU A 156 22.31 10.78 -12.57
C GLU A 156 22.43 11.65 -11.31
N ASP A 157 21.52 12.58 -11.10
CA ASP A 157 21.52 13.49 -9.95
C ASP A 157 21.21 12.74 -8.65
N ARG A 158 22.14 12.80 -7.68
CA ARG A 158 22.03 12.13 -6.37
C ARG A 158 22.17 13.14 -5.22
N PRO A 159 21.58 12.87 -4.04
CA PRO A 159 20.73 11.72 -3.69
C PRO A 159 19.33 11.80 -4.32
N TRP A 160 18.67 10.65 -4.49
CA TRP A 160 17.31 10.61 -5.01
C TRP A 160 16.29 10.71 -3.88
N ILE A 161 15.38 11.68 -3.97
CA ILE A 161 14.31 11.87 -3.01
C ILE A 161 12.99 11.99 -3.76
N ILE A 162 12.05 11.07 -3.47
CA ILE A 162 10.67 11.16 -3.90
C ILE A 162 9.89 11.86 -2.79
N HIS A 163 9.54 13.12 -3.00
CA HIS A 163 8.74 13.89 -2.05
C HIS A 163 7.26 13.63 -2.29
N LEU A 164 6.60 12.99 -1.33
CA LEU A 164 5.19 12.66 -1.45
C LEU A 164 4.31 13.90 -1.26
N LYS A 165 3.26 14.02 -2.07
CA LYS A 165 2.19 15.02 -1.92
C LYS A 165 0.87 14.43 -1.41
N ASP A 166 0.81 13.11 -1.34
CA ASP A 166 -0.30 12.32 -0.82
C ASP A 166 0.21 10.92 -0.42
N ASP A 167 -0.57 10.15 0.31
CA ASP A 167 -0.27 8.75 0.63
C ASP A 167 -0.10 7.93 -0.66
N LEU A 168 0.89 7.04 -0.73
CA LEU A 168 0.98 6.13 -1.89
C LEU A 168 -0.20 5.13 -1.87
N PRO A 169 -0.67 4.70 -3.06
CA PRO A 169 -1.73 3.70 -3.14
C PRO A 169 -1.38 2.41 -2.36
N PRO A 170 -2.34 1.84 -1.61
CA PRO A 170 -2.11 0.58 -0.90
C PRO A 170 -1.84 -0.57 -1.87
N ILE A 171 -0.87 -1.41 -1.51
CA ILE A 171 -0.47 -2.59 -2.27
C ILE A 171 -1.32 -3.79 -1.84
N ARG A 172 -2.08 -4.36 -2.76
CA ARG A 172 -2.92 -5.55 -2.55
C ARG A 172 -2.50 -6.73 -3.39
N THR A 173 -1.59 -6.49 -4.33
CA THR A 173 -1.07 -7.47 -5.28
C THR A 173 0.35 -7.89 -4.92
N LYS A 174 0.90 -8.85 -5.66
CA LYS A 174 2.28 -9.34 -5.45
C LYS A 174 3.28 -8.38 -6.10
N VAL A 175 4.04 -7.65 -5.28
CA VAL A 175 4.96 -6.60 -5.72
C VAL A 175 6.35 -6.79 -5.11
N THR A 176 7.39 -6.77 -5.94
CA THR A 176 8.79 -6.71 -5.49
C THR A 176 9.38 -5.35 -5.86
N LEU A 177 9.59 -4.47 -4.88
CA LEU A 177 10.21 -3.16 -5.04
C LEU A 177 11.71 -3.23 -4.70
N LEU A 178 12.56 -3.07 -5.70
CA LEU A 178 14.02 -3.13 -5.55
C LEU A 178 14.61 -1.74 -5.75
N GLY A 179 15.19 -1.18 -4.69
CA GLY A 179 15.92 0.08 -4.69
C GLY A 179 17.09 0.09 -5.69
N PRO A 180 17.57 1.28 -6.08
CA PRO A 180 18.63 1.41 -7.06
C PRO A 180 19.96 0.86 -6.53
N ALA A 181 20.70 0.13 -7.38
CA ALA A 181 22.01 -0.40 -7.03
C ALA A 181 23.00 0.74 -6.66
N GLY A 182 23.50 0.74 -5.42
CA GLY A 182 24.56 1.63 -4.97
C GLY A 182 24.19 3.11 -4.84
N GLY A 183 22.91 3.45 -4.61
CA GLY A 183 22.48 4.83 -4.34
C GLY A 183 21.42 4.92 -3.24
N ALA A 184 21.40 6.06 -2.54
CA ALA A 184 20.45 6.33 -1.46
C ALA A 184 19.16 6.92 -2.05
N LEU A 185 18.19 6.07 -2.36
CA LEU A 185 16.81 6.49 -2.63
C LEU A 185 16.08 6.71 -1.29
N THR A 186 15.43 7.86 -1.16
CA THR A 186 14.50 8.14 -0.06
C THR A 186 13.09 8.36 -0.61
N VAL A 187 12.12 7.61 -0.10
CA VAL A 187 10.70 7.92 -0.23
C VAL A 187 10.32 8.72 1.00
N ASP A 188 10.06 10.01 0.79
CA ASP A 188 9.90 11.02 1.84
C ASP A 188 8.43 11.44 1.97
N GLY A 189 7.82 11.08 3.11
CA GLY A 189 6.44 11.44 3.44
C GLY A 189 6.25 12.92 3.84
N GLY A 190 7.34 13.69 3.95
CA GLY A 190 7.29 15.13 4.23
C GLY A 190 6.72 15.51 5.61
N GLY A 191 6.55 14.54 6.51
CA GLY A 191 5.89 14.71 7.80
C GLY A 191 4.37 14.83 7.70
N ALA A 192 3.77 14.48 6.55
CA ALA A 192 2.34 14.65 6.30
C ALA A 192 1.67 13.39 5.72
N HIS A 193 2.42 12.53 5.04
CA HIS A 193 1.89 11.40 4.29
C HIS A 193 2.51 10.09 4.73
N ARG A 194 1.75 8.99 4.64
CA ARG A 194 2.22 7.63 4.83
C ARG A 194 2.85 7.11 3.52
N PRO A 195 4.15 6.75 3.52
CA PRO A 195 4.80 6.24 2.32
C PRO A 195 4.26 4.90 1.82
N PHE A 196 3.95 3.93 2.68
CA PHE A 196 3.49 2.62 2.22
C PHE A 196 2.35 2.05 3.06
N ALA A 197 1.43 1.36 2.38
CA ALA A 197 0.42 0.52 3.00
C ALA A 197 0.29 -0.81 2.23
N VAL A 198 0.10 -1.92 2.96
CA VAL A 198 -0.12 -3.26 2.40
C VAL A 198 -1.43 -3.82 2.94
N ASP A 199 -2.26 -4.35 2.05
CA ASP A 199 -3.64 -4.78 2.33
C ASP A 199 -3.93 -6.13 1.63
N GLY A 200 -3.06 -7.13 1.87
CA GLY A 200 -3.26 -8.53 1.43
C GLY A 200 -2.26 -9.12 0.42
N GLY A 201 -1.25 -8.36 -0.05
CA GLY A 201 -0.30 -8.80 -1.08
C GLY A 201 0.96 -9.56 -0.57
N ASP A 202 1.71 -10.20 -1.48
CA ASP A 202 3.09 -10.69 -1.24
C ASP A 202 4.08 -9.60 -1.68
N VAL A 203 4.62 -8.88 -0.71
CA VAL A 203 5.38 -7.64 -0.92
C VAL A 203 6.81 -7.81 -0.47
N VAL A 204 7.76 -7.50 -1.36
CA VAL A 204 9.18 -7.39 -1.01
C VAL A 204 9.62 -5.95 -1.21
N LEU A 205 10.16 -5.32 -0.17
CA LEU A 205 10.79 -4.00 -0.26
C LEU A 205 12.29 -4.17 0.05
N ASP A 206 13.16 -3.78 -0.87
CA ASP A 206 14.61 -3.98 -0.74
C ASP A 206 15.42 -2.72 -1.04
N GLY A 207 16.28 -2.30 -0.11
CA GLY A 207 17.42 -1.43 -0.41
C GLY A 207 17.12 0.06 -0.61
N PHE A 208 16.12 0.62 0.07
CA PHE A 208 15.85 2.06 0.06
C PHE A 208 15.40 2.60 1.44
N THR A 209 15.35 3.93 1.56
CA THR A 209 14.93 4.62 2.78
C THR A 209 13.46 5.04 2.70
N VAL A 210 12.71 4.78 3.77
CA VAL A 210 11.39 5.35 4.05
C VAL A 210 11.56 6.39 5.16
N ALA A 211 11.32 7.65 4.84
CA ALA A 211 11.58 8.76 5.76
C ALA A 211 10.40 9.70 5.95
N ASN A 212 10.37 10.31 7.14
CA ASN A 212 9.42 11.35 7.53
C ASN A 212 7.96 11.00 7.19
N GLY A 213 7.59 9.72 7.25
CA GLY A 213 6.21 9.32 7.10
C GLY A 213 5.38 9.73 8.31
N LEU A 214 4.13 10.15 8.10
CA LEU A 214 3.20 10.47 9.17
C LEU A 214 1.91 9.64 9.03
N ALA A 215 1.50 9.00 10.11
CA ALA A 215 0.19 8.41 10.28
C ALA A 215 -0.48 8.99 11.52
N LYS A 216 -1.32 10.01 11.34
CA LYS A 216 -2.11 10.60 12.43
C LYS A 216 -3.55 10.07 12.39
N GLY A 217 -4.07 9.58 13.53
CA GLY A 217 -5.49 9.27 13.66
C GLY A 217 -6.33 10.55 13.69
N GLY A 218 -7.54 10.49 13.15
CA GLY A 218 -8.47 11.62 13.15
C GLY A 218 -8.78 12.14 14.55
N ASP A 219 -8.74 13.46 14.68
CA ASP A 219 -9.19 14.16 15.88
C ASP A 219 -10.72 14.10 15.98
N ALA A 220 -11.22 14.15 17.21
CA ALA A 220 -12.64 14.25 17.50
C ALA A 220 -12.98 15.54 18.21
N LEU A 221 -14.14 16.09 17.87
CA LEU A 221 -14.71 17.30 18.49
C LEU A 221 -15.87 16.93 19.41
N GLY A 222 -16.38 17.89 20.20
CA GLY A 222 -17.68 17.76 20.86
C GLY A 222 -17.82 16.54 21.78
N GLY A 223 -16.74 16.16 22.48
CA GLY A 223 -16.74 15.01 23.37
C GLY A 223 -16.60 13.64 22.68
N GLY A 224 -16.43 13.56 21.36
CA GLY A 224 -16.07 12.31 20.68
C GLY A 224 -14.64 11.85 21.00
N GLY A 225 -14.37 10.55 20.83
CA GLY A 225 -13.05 9.96 21.03
C GLY A 225 -12.16 10.06 19.79
N GLY A 226 -10.85 10.27 19.98
CA GLY A 226 -9.87 10.36 18.88
C GLY A 226 -9.51 8.99 18.29
N ALA A 227 -9.15 8.93 17.00
CA ALA A 227 -8.77 7.68 16.32
C ALA A 227 -7.27 7.33 16.48
N ALA A 228 -6.90 6.08 16.19
CA ALA A 228 -5.52 5.60 16.26
C ALA A 228 -4.65 6.08 15.08
N GLY A 229 -3.41 6.46 15.38
CA GLY A 229 -2.35 6.61 14.38
C GLY A 229 -1.52 5.34 14.28
N MET A 230 -1.39 4.77 13.09
CA MET A 230 -0.75 3.47 12.91
C MET A 230 0.20 3.47 11.71
N GLY A 231 1.45 3.06 11.92
CA GLY A 231 2.41 2.79 10.84
C GLY A 231 2.82 4.04 10.07
N GLY A 232 3.63 4.91 10.67
CA GLY A 232 4.02 6.19 10.07
C GLY A 232 4.75 6.03 8.73
N GLY A 233 5.63 5.03 8.62
CA GLY A 233 6.33 4.70 7.38
C GLY A 233 5.61 3.63 6.56
N LEU A 234 5.17 2.55 7.22
CA LEU A 234 4.54 1.40 6.62
C LEU A 234 3.43 0.85 7.53
N PHE A 235 2.23 0.72 6.97
CA PHE A 235 1.12 0.00 7.58
C PHE A 235 0.87 -1.32 6.86
N ILE A 236 0.80 -2.44 7.58
CA ILE A 236 0.50 -3.77 7.04
C ILE A 236 -0.81 -4.22 7.68
N ASN A 237 -1.89 -4.16 6.90
CA ASN A 237 -3.21 -4.65 7.31
C ASN A 237 -3.24 -6.18 7.31
N ASP A 238 -2.74 -6.76 6.22
CA ASP A 238 -2.65 -8.19 5.97
C ASP A 238 -1.66 -8.46 4.83
N GLY A 239 -1.30 -9.73 4.60
CA GLY A 239 -0.41 -10.18 3.53
C GLY A 239 0.97 -10.62 4.02
N LYS A 240 1.87 -10.92 3.07
CA LYS A 240 3.23 -11.37 3.36
C LYS A 240 4.21 -10.28 2.97
N VAL A 241 4.97 -9.77 3.93
CA VAL A 241 5.88 -8.64 3.73
C VAL A 241 7.32 -9.03 4.09
N ALA A 242 8.24 -8.83 3.16
CA ALA A 242 9.67 -8.98 3.37
C ALA A 242 10.37 -7.64 3.22
N LEU A 243 10.95 -7.16 4.32
CA LEU A 243 11.76 -5.95 4.37
C LEU A 243 13.23 -6.33 4.36
N ARG A 244 13.97 -5.83 3.37
CA ARG A 244 15.38 -6.16 3.15
C ARG A 244 16.20 -4.89 2.99
N HIS A 245 17.26 -4.74 3.77
CA HIS A 245 18.18 -3.61 3.69
C HIS A 245 17.47 -2.24 3.72
N MET A 246 16.34 -2.18 4.42
CA MET A 246 15.51 -0.98 4.50
C MET A 246 16.01 -0.06 5.59
N VAL A 247 15.88 1.25 5.37
CA VAL A 247 16.07 2.25 6.43
C VAL A 247 14.74 2.94 6.69
N PHE A 248 14.23 2.84 7.91
CA PHE A 248 13.08 3.63 8.37
C PHE A 248 13.58 4.75 9.26
N ARG A 249 13.47 5.99 8.77
CA ARG A 249 14.01 7.17 9.45
C ARG A 249 12.94 8.20 9.77
N ALA A 250 12.86 8.63 11.02
CA ALA A 250 12.03 9.78 11.43
C ALA A 250 10.54 9.65 11.06
N ASN A 251 10.02 8.43 10.97
CA ASN A 251 8.60 8.20 10.73
C ASN A 251 7.82 8.31 12.04
N SER A 252 6.58 8.80 11.99
CA SER A 252 5.76 9.08 13.17
C SER A 252 4.35 8.51 13.04
N ALA A 253 3.90 7.82 14.07
CA ALA A 253 2.51 7.43 14.27
C ALA A 253 1.94 8.20 15.47
N ILE A 254 0.83 8.92 15.28
CA ILE A 254 0.27 9.84 16.28
C ILE A 254 -1.23 9.58 16.46
N GLY A 255 -1.67 9.34 17.69
CA GLY A 255 -3.08 9.24 18.00
C GLY A 255 -3.84 10.56 17.82
N GLY A 256 -5.10 10.46 17.44
CA GLY A 256 -6.03 11.58 17.33
C GLY A 256 -6.36 12.16 18.70
N ASN A 257 -6.55 13.46 18.73
CA ASN A 257 -6.93 14.19 19.93
C ASN A 257 -8.45 14.19 20.11
N SER A 258 -8.90 14.51 21.32
CA SER A 258 -10.28 14.84 21.62
C SER A 258 -10.38 16.26 22.15
N ALA A 259 -11.47 16.96 21.84
CA ALA A 259 -11.85 18.24 22.42
C ALA A 259 -13.07 18.08 23.37
N PRO A 260 -13.23 18.97 24.37
CA PRO A 260 -14.38 18.93 25.27
C PRO A 260 -15.72 19.03 24.52
N GLY A 261 -16.75 18.38 25.04
CA GLY A 261 -18.14 18.57 24.65
C GLY A 261 -18.69 19.88 25.22
N GLY A 262 -19.51 20.59 24.43
CA GLY A 262 -20.23 21.79 24.85
C GLY A 262 -21.74 21.60 24.83
N ASP A 263 -22.50 22.50 25.46
CA ASP A 263 -23.96 22.51 25.40
C ASP A 263 -24.43 22.71 23.95
N GLY A 264 -24.75 21.62 23.25
CA GLY A 264 -25.19 21.60 21.85
C GLY A 264 -24.13 21.23 20.82
N GLU A 265 -22.89 20.95 21.23
CA GLU A 265 -21.81 20.47 20.36
C GLU A 265 -21.61 18.96 20.56
N ASN A 266 -22.49 18.15 19.96
CA ASN A 266 -22.35 16.70 19.98
C ASN A 266 -21.45 16.26 18.82
N GLY A 267 -20.29 15.67 19.13
CA GLY A 267 -19.34 15.20 18.12
C GLY A 267 -19.30 13.68 17.99
N GLY A 268 -19.22 13.21 16.74
CA GLY A 268 -18.88 11.82 16.47
C GLY A 268 -17.41 11.56 16.76
N GLY A 269 -17.03 10.28 16.80
CA GLY A 269 -15.64 9.89 16.96
C GLY A 269 -14.80 10.10 15.71
N GLY A 270 -13.50 10.27 15.90
CA GLY A 270 -12.53 10.36 14.82
C GLY A 270 -12.38 9.03 14.07
N GLY A 271 -11.92 9.11 12.83
CA GLY A 271 -11.62 7.95 11.98
C GLY A 271 -10.15 7.92 11.60
N VAL A 272 -9.62 6.76 11.23
CA VAL A 272 -8.24 6.67 10.71
C VAL A 272 -8.12 7.34 9.33
N GLY A 273 -9.25 7.60 8.66
CA GLY A 273 -9.33 8.33 7.40
C GLY A 273 -9.46 9.85 7.56
N GLY A 274 -9.60 10.36 8.79
CA GLY A 274 -9.67 11.79 9.05
C GLY A 274 -10.48 12.16 10.29
N ASP A 275 -10.51 13.46 10.57
CA ASP A 275 -11.18 14.03 11.75
C ASP A 275 -12.70 13.88 11.66
N SER A 276 -13.36 13.79 12.82
CA SER A 276 -14.83 13.83 12.90
C SER A 276 -15.36 15.12 12.24
N PRO A 277 -16.42 15.07 11.41
CA PRO A 277 -17.00 16.27 10.81
C PRO A 277 -17.46 17.26 11.88
N SER A 278 -17.13 18.54 11.70
CA SER A 278 -17.37 19.61 12.69
C SER A 278 -18.84 19.85 13.06
N GLN A 279 -19.80 19.39 12.26
CA GLN A 279 -21.24 19.53 12.55
C GLN A 279 -22.04 18.34 12.02
N GLY A 280 -22.99 17.85 12.81
CA GLY A 280 -23.92 16.77 12.45
C GLY A 280 -23.74 15.48 13.25
N GLY A 281 -22.76 15.41 14.16
CA GLY A 281 -22.56 14.28 15.06
C GLY A 281 -22.16 12.97 14.39
N ALA A 282 -21.96 12.94 13.07
CA ALA A 282 -21.50 11.74 12.39
C ALA A 282 -20.06 11.42 12.79
N GLY A 283 -19.73 10.13 12.91
CA GLY A 283 -18.35 9.70 13.02
C GLY A 283 -17.61 9.85 11.69
N ALA A 284 -16.29 9.88 11.75
CA ALA A 284 -15.46 9.94 10.54
C ALA A 284 -15.25 8.55 9.90
N ASP A 285 -15.07 8.55 8.57
CA ASP A 285 -14.80 7.34 7.80
C ASP A 285 -13.38 6.80 8.06
N GLY A 286 -13.21 5.49 7.83
CA GLY A 286 -11.93 4.80 7.94
C GLY A 286 -11.00 4.98 6.73
N GLY A 287 -11.38 5.84 5.78
CA GLY A 287 -10.60 6.11 4.58
C GLY A 287 -10.33 4.85 3.76
N TRP A 288 -9.06 4.52 3.56
CA TRP A 288 -8.66 3.36 2.76
C TRP A 288 -8.95 2.00 3.44
N LEU A 289 -9.22 1.99 4.76
CA LEU A 289 -9.73 0.82 5.50
C LEU A 289 -11.25 0.61 5.33
N LYS A 290 -11.90 1.48 4.55
CA LYS A 290 -13.28 1.37 4.04
C LYS A 290 -14.40 1.53 5.07
N GLY A 291 -14.09 1.57 6.37
CA GLY A 291 -15.09 1.79 7.41
C GLY A 291 -15.91 3.05 7.16
N LYS A 292 -17.20 2.97 7.47
CA LYS A 292 -18.15 4.07 7.39
C LYS A 292 -18.49 4.60 8.76
N GLY A 293 -18.34 5.92 8.90
CA GLY A 293 -18.64 6.64 10.12
C GLY A 293 -20.09 6.45 10.55
N GLY A 294 -20.31 6.33 11.85
CA GLY A 294 -21.63 6.24 12.43
C GLY A 294 -22.47 7.49 12.14
N TYR A 295 -23.78 7.32 11.93
CA TYR A 295 -24.70 8.46 11.80
C TYR A 295 -24.88 9.19 13.14
N GLY A 296 -24.96 10.52 13.12
CA GLY A 296 -25.29 11.34 14.28
C GLY A 296 -26.66 12.00 14.15
N ASP A 297 -27.38 12.15 15.27
CA ASP A 297 -28.68 12.82 15.31
C ASP A 297 -28.60 14.20 15.96
N LEU A 298 -28.77 15.27 15.17
CA LEU A 298 -28.75 16.65 15.68
C LEU A 298 -29.84 17.57 15.12
N ASN A 299 -30.71 17.11 14.21
CA ASN A 299 -31.60 18.04 13.50
C ASN A 299 -32.95 18.30 14.15
N GLY A 300 -33.26 17.81 15.35
CA GLY A 300 -34.40 18.33 16.16
C GLY A 300 -35.79 18.36 15.48
N VAL A 301 -35.98 17.71 14.32
CA VAL A 301 -37.28 17.57 13.63
C VAL A 301 -37.69 16.11 13.46
N GLY A 302 -36.96 15.18 14.07
CA GLY A 302 -37.31 13.77 14.12
C GLY A 302 -37.97 13.45 15.45
N THR A 303 -39.21 12.98 15.40
CA THR A 303 -39.93 12.39 16.53
C THR A 303 -39.43 10.98 16.85
N SER A 304 -38.17 10.66 16.59
CA SER A 304 -37.59 9.34 16.76
C SER A 304 -36.30 9.44 17.56
N ASP A 305 -36.37 9.00 18.81
CA ASP A 305 -35.27 8.67 19.69
C ASP A 305 -34.34 7.68 18.97
N MET A 306 -33.29 8.17 18.31
CA MET A 306 -32.29 7.32 17.64
C MET A 306 -30.93 7.49 18.31
N GLY A 307 -30.35 6.38 18.76
CA GLY A 307 -28.99 6.35 19.33
C GLY A 307 -27.97 6.78 18.29
N GLY A 308 -26.76 7.12 18.77
CA GLY A 308 -25.63 7.33 17.88
C GLY A 308 -25.39 6.06 17.08
N GLY A 309 -25.39 6.15 15.75
CA GLY A 309 -25.18 4.98 14.91
C GLY A 309 -23.78 4.42 15.15
N PRO A 310 -23.61 3.09 15.33
CA PRO A 310 -22.27 2.51 15.33
C PRO A 310 -21.61 2.72 13.95
N ALA A 311 -20.29 2.77 13.94
CA ALA A 311 -19.53 2.64 12.71
C ALA A 311 -19.76 1.26 12.08
N VAL A 312 -19.82 1.21 10.75
CA VAL A 312 -20.15 0.00 9.99
C VAL A 312 -19.24 -0.18 8.77
N ASP A 313 -19.40 -1.28 8.04
CA ASP A 313 -18.82 -1.51 6.71
C ASP A 313 -17.29 -1.36 6.60
N GLY A 314 -16.54 -1.98 7.52
CA GLY A 314 -15.08 -2.04 7.46
C GLY A 314 -14.41 -1.46 8.71
N ASP A 315 -13.12 -1.18 8.61
CA ASP A 315 -12.30 -0.75 9.75
C ASP A 315 -12.02 0.75 9.76
N GLY A 316 -11.63 1.26 10.92
CA GLY A 316 -11.09 2.60 11.06
C GLY A 316 -12.11 3.73 11.19
N ALA A 317 -13.40 3.43 11.26
CA ALA A 317 -14.44 4.44 11.33
C ALA A 317 -14.85 4.76 12.77
N GLY A 318 -15.16 6.03 13.01
CA GLY A 318 -15.63 6.54 14.30
C GLY A 318 -17.14 6.38 14.48
N GLY A 319 -17.58 6.29 15.73
CA GLY A 319 -18.99 6.17 16.07
C GLY A 319 -19.74 7.50 16.01
N GLY A 320 -21.05 7.45 15.79
CA GLY A 320 -21.92 8.63 15.73
C GLY A 320 -22.34 9.13 17.11
N ALA A 321 -22.67 10.41 17.21
CA ALA A 321 -23.14 11.04 18.44
C ALA A 321 -24.64 10.81 18.67
N ALA A 322 -25.02 10.65 19.93
CA ALA A 322 -26.39 10.44 20.36
C ALA A 322 -26.93 11.68 21.08
N ARG A 323 -28.22 11.98 20.89
CA ARG A 323 -28.92 13.02 21.65
C ARG A 323 -30.25 12.52 22.16
N GLY A 324 -30.42 12.44 23.48
CA GLY A 324 -31.71 12.20 24.10
C GLY A 324 -32.73 13.31 23.84
N GLY A 325 -33.88 12.95 23.28
CA GLY A 325 -35.05 13.81 23.21
C GLY A 325 -35.70 13.97 24.59
N LEU A 326 -36.42 15.08 24.80
CA LEU A 326 -37.35 15.15 25.92
C LEU A 326 -38.41 14.04 25.73
N PRO A 327 -38.82 13.36 26.80
CA PRO A 327 -39.92 12.41 26.70
C PRO A 327 -41.14 13.11 26.08
N LYS A 328 -41.82 12.43 25.14
CA LYS A 328 -43.06 12.93 24.50
C LYS A 328 -44.18 13.20 25.51
N ASP A 329 -44.00 12.73 26.74
CA ASP A 329 -45.00 12.68 27.79
C ASP A 329 -44.46 13.42 29.03
N PRO A 330 -45.18 14.42 29.59
CA PRO A 330 -44.73 15.17 30.77
C PRO A 330 -44.66 14.34 32.08
N VAL A 331 -44.98 13.05 32.00
CA VAL A 331 -44.99 12.08 33.11
C VAL A 331 -43.90 11.03 33.02
N SER A 332 -43.20 10.93 31.88
CA SER A 332 -42.00 10.10 31.81
C SER A 332 -40.83 10.88 32.40
N LEU A 333 -40.32 10.40 33.54
CA LEU A 333 -39.08 10.89 34.15
C LEU A 333 -37.84 10.26 33.50
N TRP A 334 -38.03 9.43 32.47
CA TRP A 334 -36.97 8.67 31.81
C TRP A 334 -36.88 9.14 30.36
N ALA A 335 -35.83 9.90 30.06
CA ALA A 335 -35.37 10.01 28.67
C ALA A 335 -34.88 8.63 28.23
N ASP A 336 -35.08 8.27 26.96
CA ASP A 336 -34.57 6.99 26.44
C ASP A 336 -33.04 6.94 26.59
N ASP A 337 -32.53 5.78 27.04
CA ASP A 337 -31.09 5.53 27.26
C ASP A 337 -30.36 5.53 25.92
N LEU A 338 -29.85 6.68 25.50
CA LEU A 338 -29.22 6.86 24.21
C LEU A 338 -27.70 6.91 24.38
N GLU A 339 -27.06 5.78 24.08
CA GLU A 339 -25.61 5.62 24.07
C GLU A 339 -24.99 6.22 22.81
N GLY A 340 -23.75 6.71 22.94
CA GLY A 340 -22.93 7.10 21.80
C GLY A 340 -22.58 5.88 20.94
N GLY A 341 -22.46 6.08 19.63
CA GLY A 341 -22.11 4.99 18.71
C GLY A 341 -20.70 4.47 18.96
N SER A 342 -20.52 3.14 18.88
CA SER A 342 -19.21 2.51 18.94
C SER A 342 -18.44 2.63 17.63
N ALA A 343 -17.12 2.60 17.71
CA ALA A 343 -16.22 2.63 16.56
C ALA A 343 -15.89 1.24 15.99
N THR A 344 -15.33 1.20 14.78
CA THR A 344 -14.61 0.02 14.26
C THR A 344 -13.11 0.16 14.43
N TYR A 345 -12.34 -0.91 14.22
CA TYR A 345 -10.91 -1.01 14.54
C TYR A 345 -10.11 0.27 14.28
N GLY A 346 -9.58 0.91 15.34
CA GLY A 346 -8.79 2.13 15.24
C GLY A 346 -9.59 3.43 15.20
N GLY A 347 -10.91 3.41 15.05
CA GLY A 347 -11.78 4.57 15.18
C GLY A 347 -12.13 4.89 16.64
N GLY A 348 -12.52 6.14 16.90
CA GLY A 348 -12.95 6.60 18.22
C GLY A 348 -14.46 6.58 18.42
N GLY A 349 -14.90 6.52 19.68
CA GLY A 349 -16.31 6.45 20.06
C GLY A 349 -17.06 7.79 19.95
N GLY A 350 -18.38 7.73 19.77
CA GLY A 350 -19.25 8.91 19.68
C GLY A 350 -19.68 9.47 21.03
N PHE A 351 -20.03 10.75 21.08
CA PHE A 351 -20.57 11.41 22.29
C PHE A 351 -22.02 11.03 22.59
N SER A 352 -22.45 11.13 23.86
CA SER A 352 -23.86 10.98 24.26
C SER A 352 -24.38 12.13 25.15
N VAL A 353 -25.65 12.51 24.93
CA VAL A 353 -26.39 13.43 25.81
C VAL A 353 -27.54 12.70 26.49
N GLY A 354 -27.49 12.63 27.82
CA GLY A 354 -28.57 12.11 28.66
C GLY A 354 -28.11 11.78 30.09
N PRO A 355 -29.01 11.73 31.09
CA PRO A 355 -28.66 11.43 32.48
C PRO A 355 -28.21 9.98 32.72
N LEU A 356 -28.45 9.07 31.77
CA LEU A 356 -28.16 7.63 31.88
C LEU A 356 -27.40 7.03 30.68
N GLY A 357 -27.31 7.74 29.53
CA GLY A 357 -26.66 7.22 28.31
C GLY A 357 -25.14 7.37 28.33
N GLY A 358 -24.41 6.27 28.19
CA GLY A 358 -22.94 6.24 28.18
C GLY A 358 -22.32 6.72 26.86
N GLY A 359 -21.06 7.17 26.93
CA GLY A 359 -20.29 7.49 25.73
C GLY A 359 -20.01 6.25 24.88
N GLY A 360 -19.81 6.43 23.58
CA GLY A 360 -19.54 5.32 22.67
C GLY A 360 -18.15 4.73 22.87
N GLU A 361 -18.02 3.43 22.66
CA GLU A 361 -16.76 2.70 22.79
C GLU A 361 -15.80 2.98 21.63
N GLY A 362 -14.52 3.22 21.96
CA GLY A 362 -13.42 3.22 21.00
C GLY A 362 -12.98 1.79 20.66
N ALA A 363 -12.24 1.61 19.56
CA ALA A 363 -11.80 0.27 19.14
C ALA A 363 -10.28 0.20 18.94
N PHE A 364 -9.65 -0.85 19.50
CA PHE A 364 -8.21 -1.15 19.43
C PHE A 364 -7.30 -0.01 19.95
N GLY A 365 -7.12 1.05 19.17
CA GLY A 365 -6.37 2.24 19.56
C GLY A 365 -7.18 3.53 19.53
N GLY A 366 -8.47 3.49 19.20
CA GLY A 366 -9.30 4.69 19.30
C GLY A 366 -9.76 4.94 20.72
N GLY A 367 -9.89 6.21 21.09
CA GLY A 367 -10.39 6.63 22.40
C GLY A 367 -11.91 6.52 22.51
N GLY A 368 -12.40 6.42 23.74
CA GLY A 368 -13.82 6.38 24.04
C GLY A 368 -14.50 7.75 23.92
N GLY A 369 -15.78 7.77 23.60
CA GLY A 369 -16.60 8.98 23.62
C GLY A 369 -16.94 9.40 25.04
N SER A 370 -17.17 10.68 25.25
CA SER A 370 -17.68 11.22 26.50
C SER A 370 -19.20 11.11 26.58
N SER A 371 -19.73 11.28 27.80
CA SER A 371 -21.13 11.60 28.05
C SER A 371 -21.26 12.93 28.80
N GLY A 372 -22.40 13.60 28.67
CA GLY A 372 -22.70 14.80 29.47
C GLY A 372 -23.62 15.80 28.76
N GLY A 373 -24.04 16.83 29.49
CA GLY A 373 -24.87 17.90 28.95
C GLY A 373 -26.32 17.85 29.45
N SER A 374 -26.84 19.03 29.78
CA SER A 374 -28.21 19.18 30.29
C SER A 374 -29.22 19.15 29.14
N ALA A 375 -29.90 18.02 28.91
CA ALA A 375 -31.09 17.99 28.05
C ALA A 375 -32.24 18.87 28.60
N SER A 376 -32.16 19.30 29.88
CA SER A 376 -33.30 19.84 30.63
C SER A 376 -33.00 21.05 31.54
N GLY A 377 -31.80 21.67 31.47
CA GLY A 377 -31.39 22.69 32.45
C GLY A 377 -31.28 22.19 33.91
N LEU A 378 -31.35 20.87 34.11
CA LEU A 378 -31.03 20.20 35.36
C LEU A 378 -29.54 19.81 35.30
N PHE A 379 -28.73 20.41 36.17
CA PHE A 379 -27.29 20.14 36.32
C PHE A 379 -27.05 18.74 36.91
N LEU A 380 -27.26 17.71 36.11
CA LEU A 380 -26.94 16.33 36.46
C LEU A 380 -25.61 15.95 35.80
N PRO A 381 -24.68 15.30 36.52
CA PRO A 381 -23.48 14.75 35.92
C PRO A 381 -23.84 13.73 34.84
N GLY A 382 -22.97 13.60 33.83
CA GLY A 382 -23.11 12.58 32.80
C GLY A 382 -23.00 11.15 33.37
N ALA A 383 -23.44 10.17 32.58
CA ALA A 383 -23.22 8.75 32.87
C ALA A 383 -21.71 8.39 32.74
N ALA A 384 -21.33 7.12 32.63
CA ALA A 384 -19.93 6.80 32.31
C ALA A 384 -19.55 7.32 30.90
N GLY A 385 -18.29 7.70 30.70
CA GLY A 385 -17.75 7.79 29.34
C GLY A 385 -17.56 6.38 28.77
N GLY A 386 -17.47 6.28 27.45
CA GLY A 386 -17.17 5.02 26.77
C GLY A 386 -15.71 4.63 27.02
N ALA A 387 -15.43 3.33 27.06
CA ALA A 387 -14.05 2.88 27.17
C ALA A 387 -13.28 3.14 25.86
N GLY A 388 -11.99 3.40 26.00
CA GLY A 388 -11.06 3.36 24.90
C GLY A 388 -10.81 1.93 24.44
N GLY A 389 -10.29 1.81 23.23
CA GLY A 389 -9.63 0.57 22.83
C GLY A 389 -8.42 0.27 23.71
N VAL A 390 -7.85 -0.93 23.59
CA VAL A 390 -6.64 -1.39 24.32
C VAL A 390 -5.52 -0.34 24.45
N PHE A 391 -5.35 0.54 23.45
CA PHE A 391 -4.34 1.61 23.43
C PHE A 391 -4.93 3.02 23.36
N GLY A 392 -6.25 3.16 23.36
CA GLY A 392 -6.95 4.45 23.46
C GLY A 392 -7.17 4.83 24.92
N GLY A 393 -7.40 6.12 25.17
CA GLY A 393 -7.88 6.60 26.47
C GLY A 393 -9.39 6.44 26.61
N ASP A 394 -9.87 6.32 27.84
CA ASP A 394 -11.31 6.32 28.13
C ASP A 394 -11.90 7.74 28.01
N GLY A 395 -13.19 7.80 27.69
CA GLY A 395 -13.96 9.04 27.77
C GLY A 395 -14.20 9.44 29.22
N VAL A 396 -14.04 10.73 29.52
CA VAL A 396 -14.29 11.28 30.86
C VAL A 396 -15.62 12.04 30.84
N PRO A 397 -16.60 11.65 31.67
CA PRO A 397 -17.92 12.27 31.64
C PRO A 397 -17.93 13.69 32.20
N GLY A 398 -18.89 14.48 31.75
CA GLY A 398 -19.11 15.85 32.21
C GLY A 398 -19.66 15.90 33.64
N ASP A 399 -19.30 16.95 34.38
CA ASP A 399 -19.73 17.17 35.77
C ASP A 399 -21.15 17.76 35.89
N GLY A 400 -21.84 17.94 34.77
CA GLY A 400 -23.19 18.51 34.69
C GLY A 400 -23.23 20.03 34.49
N VAL A 401 -22.08 20.70 34.57
CA VAL A 401 -21.90 22.14 34.28
C VAL A 401 -20.99 22.34 33.06
N THR A 402 -19.98 21.48 32.93
CA THR A 402 -19.09 21.38 31.77
C THR A 402 -19.38 20.07 31.05
N GLY A 403 -19.38 20.09 29.71
CA GLY A 403 -19.45 18.85 28.94
C GLY A 403 -18.17 18.05 29.12
N GLY A 404 -18.29 16.72 29.10
CA GLY A 404 -17.13 15.84 29.30
C GLY A 404 -16.22 15.81 28.08
N MET A 405 -15.11 15.09 28.19
CA MET A 405 -14.05 15.06 27.18
C MET A 405 -13.80 13.63 26.74
N GLY A 406 -13.83 13.36 25.43
CA GLY A 406 -13.56 12.04 24.90
C GLY A 406 -12.11 11.63 25.14
N GLY A 407 -11.85 10.32 25.14
CA GLY A 407 -10.51 9.78 25.22
C GLY A 407 -9.72 10.00 23.93
N ALA A 408 -8.40 10.04 24.03
CA ALA A 408 -7.54 10.19 22.86
C ALA A 408 -7.22 8.85 22.21
N GLY A 409 -6.88 8.89 20.92
CA GLY A 409 -6.36 7.73 20.22
C GLY A 409 -4.91 7.42 20.56
N GLY A 410 -4.47 6.18 20.37
CA GLY A 410 -3.10 5.72 20.51
C GLY A 410 -2.26 5.92 19.24
N GLY A 411 -0.94 5.98 19.41
CA GLY A 411 0.04 5.96 18.33
C GLY A 411 0.83 4.67 18.35
N MET A 412 0.83 3.90 17.26
CA MET A 412 1.46 2.58 17.20
C MET A 412 2.35 2.40 15.97
N GLY A 413 3.57 1.91 16.18
CA GLY A 413 4.47 1.53 15.10
C GLY A 413 4.95 2.75 14.33
N GLY A 414 5.79 3.59 14.95
CA GLY A 414 6.23 4.84 14.33
C GLY A 414 6.83 4.64 12.94
N ALA A 415 7.61 3.58 12.75
CA ALA A 415 8.01 3.11 11.43
C ALA A 415 7.02 2.12 10.82
N VAL A 416 6.81 0.98 11.48
CA VAL A 416 6.08 -0.16 10.92
C VAL A 416 4.98 -0.59 11.89
N PHE A 417 3.77 -0.72 11.38
CA PHE A 417 2.64 -1.33 12.08
C PHE A 417 2.19 -2.58 11.33
N LEU A 418 2.16 -3.72 12.02
CA LEU A 418 1.62 -4.99 11.53
C LEU A 418 0.33 -5.32 12.28
N ARG A 419 -0.79 -5.37 11.57
CA ARG A 419 -2.08 -5.84 12.10
C ARG A 419 -2.24 -7.35 11.97
N GLY A 420 -1.95 -7.88 10.78
CA GLY A 420 -2.15 -9.28 10.40
C GLY A 420 -1.18 -9.69 9.29
N GLY A 421 -0.98 -11.00 9.12
CA GLY A 421 -0.10 -11.58 8.11
C GLY A 421 1.36 -11.77 8.54
N ASP A 422 2.23 -12.02 7.56
CA ASP A 422 3.63 -12.37 7.77
C ASP A 422 4.54 -11.15 7.57
N LEU A 423 5.50 -10.94 8.49
CA LEU A 423 6.54 -9.92 8.34
C LEU A 423 7.92 -10.53 8.54
N SER A 424 8.85 -10.25 7.62
CA SER A 424 10.25 -10.65 7.79
C SER A 424 11.21 -9.49 7.61
N PHE A 425 12.28 -9.49 8.42
CA PHE A 425 13.31 -8.44 8.40
C PHE A 425 14.68 -9.02 8.05
N LEU A 426 15.39 -8.37 7.13
CA LEU A 426 16.77 -8.67 6.77
C LEU A 426 17.58 -7.37 6.69
N GLY A 427 18.55 -7.16 7.59
CA GLY A 427 19.47 -6.02 7.56
C GLY A 427 18.81 -4.63 7.57
N CYS A 428 17.66 -4.45 8.22
CA CYS A 428 16.99 -3.16 8.29
C CYS A 428 17.50 -2.31 9.46
N THR A 429 17.38 -0.99 9.29
CA THR A 429 17.72 0.03 10.29
C THR A 429 16.49 0.88 10.60
N PHE A 430 16.18 1.05 11.87
CA PHE A 430 15.10 1.88 12.39
C PHE A 430 15.71 2.99 13.24
N THR A 431 15.62 4.23 12.77
CA THR A 431 16.21 5.36 13.47
C THR A 431 15.28 6.57 13.60
N GLY A 432 15.19 7.14 14.81
CA GLY A 432 14.43 8.37 15.04
C GLY A 432 12.92 8.23 14.90
N ASN A 433 12.36 7.01 14.87
CA ASN A 433 10.92 6.80 14.66
C ASN A 433 10.14 7.03 15.96
N ARG A 434 8.90 7.51 15.85
CA ARG A 434 8.10 7.97 17.00
C ARG A 434 6.69 7.39 16.99
N ALA A 435 6.25 6.88 18.12
CA ALA A 435 4.86 6.46 18.36
C ALA A 435 4.30 7.26 19.54
N LEU A 436 3.32 8.12 19.29
CA LEU A 436 2.80 9.09 20.25
C LEU A 436 1.29 8.94 20.41
N GLY A 437 0.81 8.83 21.65
CA GLY A 437 -0.62 8.97 21.94
C GLY A 437 -1.13 10.39 21.67
N GLY A 438 -2.42 10.50 21.37
CA GLY A 438 -3.13 11.77 21.32
C GLY A 438 -3.45 12.31 22.71
N THR A 439 -4.02 13.52 22.75
CA THR A 439 -4.50 14.17 23.98
C THR A 439 -6.02 14.15 24.05
N GLY A 440 -6.59 13.82 25.21
CA GLY A 440 -8.04 13.71 25.44
C GLY A 440 -8.33 13.77 26.94
N GLY A 441 -9.56 13.42 27.33
CA GLY A 441 -9.95 13.22 28.72
C GLY A 441 -8.98 12.27 29.42
N GLU A 442 -8.75 11.11 28.80
CA GLU A 442 -7.56 10.31 29.03
C GLU A 442 -6.67 10.26 27.77
N PRO A 443 -5.33 10.33 27.92
CA PRO A 443 -4.41 10.27 26.80
C PRO A 443 -4.35 8.86 26.21
N GLY A 444 -4.17 8.76 24.90
CA GLY A 444 -3.88 7.49 24.27
C GLY A 444 -2.44 7.05 24.52
N MET A 445 -2.16 5.77 24.23
CA MET A 445 -0.83 5.19 24.44
C MET A 445 0.06 5.33 23.20
N GLY A 446 1.37 5.53 23.41
CA GLY A 446 2.39 5.39 22.37
C GLY A 446 3.11 4.04 22.52
N LYS A 447 3.00 3.15 21.53
CA LYS A 447 3.62 1.80 21.57
C LYS A 447 4.43 1.49 20.31
N GLY A 448 5.58 0.85 20.47
CA GLY A 448 6.43 0.42 19.36
C GLY A 448 6.96 1.61 18.54
N GLY A 449 7.86 2.40 19.13
CA GLY A 449 8.41 3.60 18.48
C GLY A 449 8.97 3.34 17.08
N ALA A 450 9.64 2.21 16.87
CA ALA A 450 9.92 1.68 15.55
C ALA A 450 8.85 0.70 15.05
N VAL A 451 8.74 -0.48 15.67
CA VAL A 451 7.87 -1.56 15.16
C VAL A 451 6.76 -1.89 16.15
N PHE A 452 5.53 -1.94 15.68
CA PHE A 452 4.40 -2.49 16.42
C PHE A 452 3.85 -3.70 15.68
N ILE A 453 3.70 -4.82 16.38
CA ILE A 453 3.12 -6.04 15.84
C ILE A 453 1.93 -6.42 16.74
N TYR A 454 0.74 -6.38 16.15
CA TYR A 454 -0.47 -6.80 16.81
C TYR A 454 -0.52 -8.33 16.89
N ARG A 455 -0.59 -8.87 18.11
CA ARG A 455 -0.97 -10.25 18.39
C ARG A 455 -2.06 -10.23 19.45
N TYR A 456 -3.23 -10.77 19.13
CA TYR A 456 -4.31 -10.86 20.09
C TYR A 456 -4.26 -12.24 20.77
N ASP A 457 -3.82 -12.22 22.04
CA ASP A 457 -3.90 -13.21 23.12
C ASP A 457 -3.57 -14.70 22.81
N ASP A 458 -2.84 -15.31 23.74
CA ASP A 458 -2.26 -16.67 23.74
C ASP A 458 -3.31 -17.81 23.80
N LYS A 459 -4.59 -17.52 23.54
CA LYS A 459 -5.72 -18.45 23.68
C LYS A 459 -6.33 -18.90 22.36
N ASP A 460 -5.93 -18.28 21.25
CA ASP A 460 -6.25 -18.75 19.90
C ASP A 460 -5.02 -18.64 18.99
N PRO A 461 -4.34 -19.75 18.65
CA PRO A 461 -3.14 -19.73 17.80
C PRO A 461 -3.40 -19.33 16.34
N GLN A 462 -4.61 -18.90 15.98
CA GLN A 462 -5.00 -18.46 14.63
C GLN A 462 -5.04 -16.94 14.42
N SER A 463 -4.63 -16.10 15.38
CA SER A 463 -4.29 -14.70 15.05
C SER A 463 -2.90 -14.65 14.39
N ASP A 464 -2.90 -14.90 13.08
CA ASP A 464 -1.76 -15.30 12.23
C ASP A 464 -0.67 -14.23 11.99
N ALA A 465 -0.57 -13.18 12.82
CA ALA A 465 0.48 -12.18 12.68
C ALA A 465 1.86 -12.74 13.10
N PHE A 466 2.71 -13.10 12.14
CA PHE A 466 4.02 -13.69 12.38
C PHE A 466 5.16 -12.80 11.90
N ALA A 467 5.87 -12.19 12.84
CA ALA A 467 7.08 -11.44 12.54
C ALA A 467 8.35 -12.28 12.79
N LYS A 468 9.33 -12.20 11.90
CA LYS A 468 10.62 -12.90 12.02
C LYS A 468 11.80 -12.03 11.58
N ALA A 469 12.77 -11.85 12.47
CA ALA A 469 14.06 -11.28 12.10
C ALA A 469 14.99 -12.38 11.52
N LEU A 470 15.41 -12.22 10.27
CA LEU A 470 16.32 -13.13 9.56
C LEU A 470 17.80 -12.75 9.76
N SER A 471 18.06 -11.60 10.38
CA SER A 471 19.40 -11.09 10.72
C SER A 471 19.29 -10.05 11.83
N THR A 472 20.43 -9.53 12.32
CA THR A 472 20.44 -8.43 13.28
C THR A 472 19.92 -7.15 12.64
N GLN A 473 18.97 -6.50 13.31
CA GLN A 473 18.45 -5.18 12.92
C GLN A 473 19.15 -4.10 13.74
N VAL A 474 19.18 -2.87 13.22
CA VAL A 474 19.68 -1.71 13.95
C VAL A 474 18.50 -0.88 14.44
N PHE A 475 18.47 -0.60 15.73
CA PHE A 475 17.51 0.32 16.34
C PHE A 475 18.27 1.44 17.03
N GLN A 476 17.90 2.68 16.75
CA GLN A 476 18.61 3.84 17.30
C GLN A 476 17.65 5.04 17.45
N ASP A 477 17.62 5.65 18.64
CA ASP A 477 16.88 6.90 18.88
C ASP A 477 15.37 6.82 18.56
N ASN A 478 14.76 5.64 18.66
CA ASN A 478 13.31 5.50 18.53
C ASN A 478 12.61 5.87 19.85
N LEU A 479 11.34 6.29 19.78
CA LEU A 479 10.57 6.77 20.92
C LEU A 479 9.12 6.29 20.88
N ALA A 480 8.63 5.77 22.00
CA ALA A 480 7.22 5.56 22.26
C ALA A 480 6.79 6.41 23.47
N SER A 481 5.67 7.14 23.39
CA SER A 481 5.29 8.11 24.43
C SER A 481 4.81 7.48 25.75
N ASP A 482 4.36 6.23 25.73
CA ASP A 482 3.84 5.55 26.92
C ASP A 482 4.83 4.49 27.42
N VAL A 483 5.63 4.88 28.42
CA VAL A 483 6.84 4.15 28.86
C VAL A 483 6.60 3.41 30.19
N VAL A 484 5.37 3.31 30.68
CA VAL A 484 5.16 3.01 32.11
C VAL A 484 5.08 1.51 32.47
N GLU A 485 4.93 0.57 31.53
CA GLU A 485 4.76 -0.87 31.89
C GLU A 485 5.72 -1.89 31.23
N GLU A 486 6.60 -1.49 30.31
CA GLU A 486 7.64 -2.34 29.72
C GLU A 486 8.99 -1.61 29.79
N PRO A 487 10.15 -2.30 29.83
CA PRO A 487 11.43 -1.60 29.82
C PRO A 487 11.49 -0.69 28.59
N ALA A 488 11.66 0.62 28.83
CA ALA A 488 11.58 1.68 27.82
C ALA A 488 12.26 1.37 26.49
N PHE A 489 13.38 0.64 26.52
CA PHE A 489 14.10 0.19 25.34
C PHE A 489 13.30 -0.74 24.44
N ASP A 490 12.55 -1.69 25.01
CA ASP A 490 11.75 -2.62 24.23
C ASP A 490 10.59 -1.86 23.59
N ASN A 491 9.80 -1.08 24.34
CA ASN A 491 8.66 -0.35 23.75
C ASN A 491 9.06 0.75 22.73
N ASN A 492 10.26 1.34 22.86
CA ASN A 492 10.79 2.27 21.87
C ASN A 492 11.11 1.58 20.54
N ASP A 493 11.54 0.32 20.56
CA ASP A 493 12.01 -0.39 19.37
C ASP A 493 10.97 -1.38 18.82
N TYR A 494 10.31 -2.14 19.69
CA TYR A 494 9.32 -3.15 19.33
C TYR A 494 8.21 -3.32 20.39
N TYR A 495 6.97 -3.45 19.95
CA TYR A 495 5.86 -3.92 20.79
C TYR A 495 5.36 -5.28 20.31
N ILE A 496 5.51 -6.32 21.13
CA ILE A 496 4.97 -7.68 20.98
C ILE A 496 4.80 -8.38 22.34
N ALA A 497 3.76 -9.19 22.49
CA ALA A 497 3.77 -10.27 23.47
C ALA A 497 4.80 -11.33 23.02
N GLN A 498 5.90 -11.43 23.76
CA GLN A 498 6.99 -12.42 23.68
C GLN A 498 7.91 -12.47 22.43
N SER A 499 9.15 -11.99 22.64
CA SER A 499 10.42 -12.67 22.27
C SER A 499 10.86 -12.85 20.81
N ILE A 500 10.38 -12.08 19.83
CA ILE A 500 10.81 -12.23 18.41
C ILE A 500 12.27 -11.80 18.15
N LEU A 501 12.93 -11.06 19.05
CA LEU A 501 14.24 -10.44 18.80
C LEU A 501 15.38 -10.93 19.71
N ALA A 502 15.44 -12.24 19.99
CA ALA A 502 16.58 -12.85 20.68
C ALA A 502 17.86 -12.85 19.80
N ASN A 503 18.44 -11.68 19.55
CA ASN A 503 19.84 -11.50 19.18
C ASN A 503 20.32 -10.11 19.61
N ARG A 504 20.28 -9.84 20.92
CA ARG A 504 20.97 -8.68 21.51
C ARG A 504 22.48 -8.92 21.47
N ARG A 505 23.25 -7.94 20.99
CA ARG A 505 24.64 -7.79 21.40
C ARG A 505 24.65 -7.67 22.93
N LEU A 506 25.14 -8.70 23.60
CA LEU A 506 25.43 -8.70 25.04
C LEU A 506 26.39 -7.55 25.35
N GLY A 507 25.91 -6.50 26.02
CA GLY A 507 26.68 -5.26 26.16
C GLY A 507 26.50 -4.46 27.44
N SER A 508 25.69 -4.88 28.42
CA SER A 508 25.70 -4.19 29.73
C SER A 508 25.45 -5.13 30.90
N ALA A 509 26.20 -4.92 31.99
CA ALA A 509 26.14 -5.71 33.22
C ALA A 509 24.77 -5.61 33.94
N GLN A 510 23.94 -4.62 33.58
CA GLN A 510 22.58 -4.44 34.12
C GLN A 510 21.60 -5.52 33.63
N ASP A 511 21.77 -6.03 32.41
CA ASP A 511 20.91 -7.09 31.85
C ASP A 511 21.15 -8.46 32.52
N LEU A 512 22.36 -8.68 33.03
CA LEU A 512 22.72 -9.89 33.80
C LEU A 512 22.10 -9.85 35.20
N LEU A 513 22.02 -8.65 35.82
CA LEU A 513 21.29 -8.44 37.07
C LEU A 513 19.80 -8.71 36.92
N TYR A 514 19.17 -8.26 35.82
CA TYR A 514 17.74 -8.48 35.57
C TYR A 514 17.40 -9.97 35.42
N ARG A 515 18.28 -10.75 34.76
CA ARG A 515 18.12 -12.21 34.64
C ARG A 515 18.29 -12.93 35.96
N ILE A 516 19.25 -12.52 36.80
CA ILE A 516 19.41 -13.07 38.15
C ILE A 516 18.16 -12.78 38.99
N TYR A 517 17.59 -11.57 38.89
CA TYR A 517 16.39 -11.19 39.62
C TYR A 517 15.15 -12.00 39.22
N LYS A 518 14.93 -12.23 37.91
CA LYS A 518 13.83 -13.09 37.43
C LYS A 518 14.03 -14.57 37.78
N LEU A 519 15.27 -15.07 37.75
CA LEU A 519 15.56 -16.45 38.15
C LEU A 519 15.31 -16.66 39.66
N ASP A 520 15.68 -15.69 40.50
CA ASP A 520 15.43 -15.75 41.95
C ASP A 520 13.94 -15.65 42.29
N LEU A 521 13.15 -14.88 41.55
CA LEU A 521 11.70 -14.83 41.73
C LEU A 521 11.04 -16.18 41.39
N ALA A 522 11.46 -16.81 40.29
CA ALA A 522 10.95 -18.11 39.85
C ALA A 522 11.40 -19.26 40.77
N MET A 523 12.61 -19.18 41.33
CA MET A 523 13.12 -20.18 42.29
C MET A 523 12.57 -19.95 43.71
N GLY A 524 12.32 -18.71 44.11
CA GLY A 524 11.69 -18.35 45.39
C GLY A 524 10.25 -18.83 45.52
N LEU A 525 9.49 -18.82 44.42
CA LEU A 525 8.12 -19.35 44.38
C LEU A 525 8.07 -20.90 44.46
N ARG A 526 9.10 -21.61 43.98
CA ARG A 526 9.17 -23.08 44.11
C ARG A 526 9.57 -23.58 45.49
N ARG A 527 10.16 -22.74 46.35
CA ARG A 527 10.52 -23.11 47.74
C ARG A 527 9.38 -22.91 48.76
N ARG A 528 8.22 -22.37 48.35
CA ARG A 528 7.02 -22.26 49.21
C ARG A 528 5.92 -23.28 48.87
N ALA A 529 6.18 -24.21 47.95
CA ALA A 529 5.22 -25.21 47.50
C ALA A 529 5.66 -26.67 47.79
N PHE A 530 6.58 -26.87 48.75
CA PHE A 530 6.93 -28.19 49.30
C PHE A 530 6.97 -28.16 50.82
#